data_AF-A0A927TJ39-F1
#
_entry.id   AF-A0A927TJ39-F1
#
_cell.length_a   1.000
_cell.length_b   1.000
_cell.length_c   1.000
_cell.angle_alpha   90.00
_cell.angle_beta   90.00
_cell.angle_gamma   90.00
#
_symmetry.space_group_name_H-M   'P 1'
#
loop_
_entity.id
_entity.type
_entity.pdbx_description
1 polymer ?
#
loop_
_entity_poly.entity_id
_entity_poly.type
_entity_poly.pdbx_seq_one_letter_code
_entity_poly.pdbx_strand_id
1 'polypeptide(L)'
;MFKNIGKKIKVLAVILCWIGITVSVIAAIVMIFQAMDSYYFDDMYIVSAIIVLLVGPLLSWVTSFFMYGFGELIDKTCVIAKNTEGLRAKPVPAPVQMPTPVSAPAPMPVAAPIPVPASAPAPAPVPAMQNNANEERLATLEQWKQKGLITEEEYQRKKTDLT
;
A
#
# COMPACT_ATOMS: atom_id res chain seq x y z
N MET A 1 0.40 8.09 21.19
CA MET A 1 1.36 9.19 20.96
C MET A 1 1.79 9.31 19.49
N PHE A 2 2.01 8.20 18.77
CA PHE A 2 2.28 8.22 17.33
C PHE A 2 1.04 7.83 16.51
N LYS A 3 0.20 8.82 16.17
CA LYS A 3 -0.87 8.62 15.18
C LYS A 3 -0.24 8.57 13.77
N ASN A 4 -0.72 7.64 12.94
CA ASN A 4 -0.30 7.48 11.53
C ASN A 4 1.17 7.11 11.33
N ILE A 5 1.68 6.12 12.07
CA ILE A 5 3.05 5.59 11.91
C ILE A 5 3.32 5.15 10.47
N GLY A 6 2.39 4.43 9.83
CA GLY A 6 2.51 3.99 8.43
C GLY A 6 2.71 5.14 7.45
N LYS A 7 1.99 6.25 7.65
CA LYS A 7 2.13 7.44 6.80
C LYS A 7 3.49 8.13 7.00
N LYS A 8 4.00 8.16 8.23
CA LYS A 8 5.31 8.78 8.53
C LYS A 8 6.48 7.98 7.96
N ILE A 9 6.44 6.65 8.08
CA ILE A 9 7.48 5.77 7.51
C ILE A 9 7.45 5.78 5.98
N LYS A 10 6.26 5.88 5.36
CA LYS A 10 6.12 6.07 3.91
C LYS A 10 6.82 7.36 3.43
N VAL A 11 6.57 8.48 4.12
CA VAL A 11 7.19 9.77 3.78
C VAL A 11 8.70 9.74 4.01
N LEU A 12 9.14 9.12 5.11
CA LEU A 12 10.57 9.00 5.41
C LEU A 12 11.29 8.15 4.35
N ALA A 13 10.67 7.08 3.87
CA ALA A 13 11.22 6.23 2.80
C ALA A 13 11.40 7.02 1.48
N VAL A 14 10.42 7.86 1.12
CA VAL A 14 10.52 8.72 -0.07
C VAL A 14 11.66 9.73 0.08
N ILE A 15 11.78 10.37 1.25
CA ILE A 15 12.86 11.32 1.53
C ILE A 15 14.23 10.62 1.49
N LEU A 16 14.37 9.44 2.11
CA LEU A 16 15.61 8.66 2.07
C LEU A 16 15.98 8.24 0.65
N CYS A 17 15.00 7.86 -0.17
CA CYS A 17 15.22 7.52 -1.57
C CYS A 17 15.75 8.71 -2.37
N TRP A 18 15.16 9.89 -2.20
CA TRP A 18 15.62 11.10 -2.87
C TRP A 18 17.04 11.50 -2.45
N ILE A 19 17.36 11.37 -1.17
CA ILE A 19 18.71 11.59 -0.65
C ILE A 19 19.67 10.55 -1.26
N GLY A 20 19.30 9.27 -1.32
CA GLY A 20 20.12 8.21 -1.89
C GLY A 20 20.47 8.45 -3.36
N ILE A 21 19.50 8.88 -4.16
CA ILE A 21 19.72 9.27 -5.57
C ILE A 21 20.68 10.48 -5.64
N THR A 22 20.46 11.49 -4.80
CA THR A 22 21.30 12.70 -4.77
C THR A 22 22.75 12.36 -4.43
N VAL A 23 22.97 11.54 -3.39
CA VAL A 23 24.31 11.08 -2.99
C VAL A 23 24.96 10.23 -4.07
N SER A 24 24.20 9.36 -4.72
CA SER A 24 24.69 8.53 -5.83
C SER A 24 25.20 9.39 -7.00
N VAL A 25 24.47 10.44 -7.37
CA VAL A 25 24.87 11.36 -8.44
C VAL A 25 26.12 12.15 -8.04
N ILE A 26 26.18 12.67 -6.81
CA ILE A 26 27.34 13.41 -6.31
C ILE A 26 28.59 12.51 -6.29
N ALA A 27 28.45 11.26 -5.80
CA ALA A 27 29.54 10.30 -5.76
C ALA A 27 30.09 9.97 -7.16
N ALA A 28 29.21 9.78 -8.15
CA ALA A 28 29.63 9.56 -9.53
C ALA A 28 30.39 10.76 -10.11
N ILE A 29 29.92 11.99 -9.85
CA ILE A 29 30.59 13.22 -10.28
C ILE A 29 31.98 13.35 -9.65
N VAL A 30 32.09 13.09 -8.34
CA VAL A 30 33.37 13.16 -7.60
C VAL A 30 34.37 12.11 -8.09
N MET A 31 33.91 10.91 -8.49
CA MET A 31 34.77 9.91 -9.12
C MET A 31 35.29 10.34 -10.50
N ILE A 32 34.47 11.03 -11.30
CA ILE A 32 34.89 11.54 -12.61
C ILE A 32 35.98 12.62 -12.45
N PHE A 33 35.85 13.53 -11.48
CA PHE A 33 36.89 14.52 -11.21
C PHE A 33 38.22 13.89 -10.76
N GLN A 34 38.17 12.87 -9.91
CA GLN A 34 39.37 12.12 -9.50
C GLN A 34 40.06 11.41 -10.68
N ALA A 35 39.28 10.91 -11.64
CA ALA A 35 39.84 10.32 -12.85
C ALA A 35 40.61 11.34 -13.71
N MET A 36 40.25 12.62 -13.65
CA MET A 36 40.91 13.71 -14.40
C MET A 36 42.19 14.23 -13.73
N ASP A 37 42.25 14.23 -12.40
CA ASP A 37 43.45 14.64 -11.64
C ASP A 37 44.53 13.55 -11.58
N SER A 38 44.17 12.30 -11.92
CA SER A 38 45.12 11.20 -11.99
C SER A 38 46.05 11.35 -13.19
N TYR A 39 47.37 11.28 -12.92
CA TYR A 39 48.42 11.35 -13.93
C TYR A 39 48.38 10.20 -14.94
N TYR A 40 47.77 9.08 -14.56
CA TYR A 40 47.37 8.01 -15.47
C TYR A 40 45.86 8.08 -15.65
N PHE A 41 45.40 8.11 -16.91
CA PHE A 41 43.99 8.03 -17.25
C PHE A 41 43.44 6.69 -16.74
N ASP A 42 42.83 6.72 -15.55
CA ASP A 42 42.45 5.51 -14.84
C ASP A 42 41.02 5.13 -15.22
N ASP A 43 40.92 4.39 -16.32
CA ASP A 43 39.66 3.90 -16.90
C ASP A 43 38.78 3.18 -15.87
N MET A 44 39.37 2.61 -14.80
CA MET A 44 38.63 1.93 -13.73
C MET A 44 37.70 2.90 -12.97
N TYR A 45 38.11 4.15 -12.78
CA TYR A 45 37.28 5.17 -12.12
C TYR A 45 36.11 5.62 -13.00
N ILE A 46 36.30 5.71 -14.31
CA ILE A 46 35.23 6.06 -15.24
C ILE A 46 34.21 4.91 -15.32
N VAL A 47 34.69 3.66 -15.43
CA VAL A 47 33.81 2.48 -15.46
C VAL A 47 33.03 2.35 -14.15
N SER A 48 33.69 2.53 -13.00
CA SER A 48 32.99 2.50 -11.71
C SER A 48 32.02 3.67 -11.54
N ALA A 49 32.31 4.87 -12.05
CA ALA A 49 31.38 5.99 -12.04
C ALA A 49 30.11 5.70 -12.87
N ILE A 50 30.26 5.09 -14.06
CA ILE A 50 29.12 4.66 -14.88
C ILE A 50 28.29 3.60 -14.16
N ILE A 51 28.95 2.62 -13.51
CA ILE A 51 28.27 1.60 -12.70
C ILE A 51 27.51 2.26 -11.57
N VAL A 52 28.11 3.19 -10.81
CA VAL A 52 27.44 3.90 -9.71
C VAL A 52 26.26 4.73 -10.21
N LEU A 53 26.37 5.33 -11.41
CA LEU A 53 25.31 6.14 -12.02
C LEU A 53 24.12 5.30 -12.50
N LEU A 54 24.34 4.06 -12.92
CA LEU A 54 23.26 3.14 -13.32
C LEU A 54 22.69 2.37 -12.12
N VAL A 55 23.57 1.79 -11.30
CA VAL A 55 23.20 0.88 -10.20
C VAL A 55 22.67 1.65 -8.99
N GLY A 56 23.17 2.86 -8.71
CA GLY A 56 22.73 3.66 -7.56
C GLY A 56 21.24 4.04 -7.61
N PRO A 57 20.72 4.58 -8.72
CA PRO A 57 19.30 4.83 -8.90
C PRO A 57 18.46 3.55 -8.89
N LEU A 58 18.94 2.46 -9.50
CA LEU A 58 18.27 1.16 -9.48
C LEU A 58 18.10 0.62 -8.04
N LEU A 59 19.17 0.65 -7.25
CA LEU A 59 19.14 0.27 -5.83
C LEU A 59 18.22 1.19 -5.01
N SER A 60 18.26 2.50 -5.25
CA SER A 60 17.33 3.44 -4.61
C SER A 60 15.88 3.15 -4.96
N TRP A 61 15.58 2.83 -6.22
CA TRP A 61 14.24 2.50 -6.67
C TRP A 61 13.73 1.20 -6.03
N VAL A 62 14.54 0.13 -6.01
CA VAL A 62 14.18 -1.14 -5.37
C VAL A 62 13.98 -0.96 -3.86
N THR A 63 14.85 -0.16 -3.22
CA THR A 63 14.74 0.15 -1.78
C THR A 63 13.47 0.95 -1.49
N SER A 64 13.04 1.83 -2.39
CA SER A 64 11.77 2.55 -2.28
C SER A 64 10.57 1.61 -2.32
N PHE A 65 10.60 0.59 -3.18
CA PHE A 65 9.52 -0.39 -3.28
C PHE A 65 9.39 -1.25 -2.02
N PHE A 66 10.51 -1.75 -1.48
CA PHE A 66 10.54 -2.48 -0.20
C PHE A 66 10.15 -1.58 0.99
N MET A 67 10.77 -0.39 1.04
CA MET A 67 10.37 0.84 1.73
C MET A 67 8.88 0.95 2.01
N TYR A 68 8.21 1.04 0.87
CA TYR A 68 6.79 1.28 0.74
C TYR A 68 5.95 0.07 1.13
N GLY A 69 6.34 -1.13 0.67
CA GLY A 69 5.64 -2.37 0.99
C GLY A 69 5.63 -2.68 2.49
N PHE A 70 6.76 -2.52 3.18
CA PHE A 70 6.80 -2.63 4.64
C PHE A 70 5.99 -1.51 5.31
N GLY A 71 6.02 -0.30 4.76
CA GLY A 71 5.23 0.83 5.22
C GLY A 71 3.72 0.52 5.27
N GLU A 72 3.18 -0.08 4.20
CA GLU A 72 1.77 -0.50 4.15
C GLU A 72 1.47 -1.67 5.10
N LEU A 73 2.35 -2.68 5.15
CA LEU A 73 2.14 -3.86 6.02
C LEU A 73 2.06 -3.47 7.50
N ILE A 74 2.95 -2.58 7.93
CA ILE A 74 2.95 -2.04 9.30
C ILE A 74 1.64 -1.27 9.57
N ASP A 75 1.18 -0.45 8.61
CA ASP A 75 -0.06 0.32 8.78
C ASP A 75 -1.28 -0.61 8.92
N LYS A 76 -1.37 -1.67 8.10
CA LYS A 76 -2.44 -2.67 8.20
C LYS A 76 -2.40 -3.44 9.52
N THR A 77 -1.21 -3.81 9.99
CA THR A 77 -1.05 -4.52 11.28
C THR A 77 -1.43 -3.63 12.46
N CYS A 78 -1.05 -2.35 12.43
CA CYS A 78 -1.44 -1.37 13.45
C CYS A 78 -2.96 -1.12 13.49
N VAL A 79 -3.65 -1.19 12.35
CA VAL A 79 -5.13 -1.11 12.31
C VAL A 79 -5.76 -2.31 12.98
N ILE A 80 -5.25 -3.53 12.73
CA ILE A 80 -5.75 -4.76 13.36
C ILE A 80 -5.54 -4.72 14.87
N ALA A 81 -4.36 -4.28 15.33
CA ALA A 81 -4.07 -4.14 16.76
C ALA A 81 -5.07 -3.19 17.45
N LYS A 82 -5.30 -1.99 16.88
CA LYS A 82 -6.28 -1.02 17.42
C LYS A 82 -7.70 -1.58 17.48
N ASN A 83 -8.12 -2.29 16.44
CA ASN A 83 -9.45 -2.89 16.39
C ASN A 83 -9.59 -4.02 17.43
N THR A 84 -8.54 -4.81 17.63
CA THR A 84 -8.53 -5.91 18.61
C THR A 84 -8.52 -5.38 20.05
N GLU A 85 -7.77 -4.31 20.33
CA GLU A 85 -7.76 -3.61 21.62
C GLU A 85 -9.12 -2.96 21.94
N GLY A 86 -9.77 -2.35 20.95
CA GLY A 86 -11.11 -1.79 21.08
C GLY A 86 -12.18 -2.83 21.42
N LEU A 87 -12.03 -4.08 20.96
CA LEU A 87 -12.90 -5.19 21.36
C LEU A 87 -12.63 -5.67 22.79
N ARG A 88 -11.38 -5.59 23.27
CA ARG A 88 -10.98 -6.06 24.61
C ARG A 88 -11.32 -5.06 25.73
N ALA A 89 -11.56 -3.79 25.39
CA ALA A 89 -12.01 -2.74 26.31
C ALA A 89 -13.51 -2.81 26.63
N LYS A 90 -14.28 -3.68 25.96
CA LYS A 90 -15.61 -4.05 26.44
C LYS A 90 -15.41 -4.89 27.69
N PRO A 91 -16.03 -4.56 28.85
CA PRO A 91 -15.86 -5.38 30.05
C PRO A 91 -16.26 -6.80 29.68
N VAL A 92 -15.32 -7.73 29.82
CA VAL A 92 -15.66 -9.16 29.81
C VAL A 92 -16.73 -9.30 30.89
N PRO A 93 -17.97 -9.73 30.55
CA PRO A 93 -18.92 -10.10 31.59
C PRO A 93 -18.24 -11.17 32.43
N ALA A 94 -18.32 -11.04 33.75
CA ALA A 94 -17.74 -11.94 34.75
C ALA A 94 -17.81 -13.43 34.30
N PRO A 95 -16.82 -14.27 34.69
CA PRO A 95 -16.74 -15.66 34.23
C PRO A 95 -18.10 -16.33 34.35
N VAL A 96 -18.74 -16.57 33.21
CA VAL A 96 -20.00 -17.32 33.17
C VAL A 96 -19.64 -18.70 33.69
N GLN A 97 -20.27 -19.07 34.80
CA GLN A 97 -20.03 -20.34 35.49
C GLN A 97 -19.99 -21.48 34.48
N MET A 98 -18.96 -22.32 34.59
CA MET A 98 -18.79 -23.52 33.78
C MET A 98 -20.10 -24.32 33.75
N PRO A 99 -20.79 -24.43 32.60
CA PRO A 99 -21.85 -25.40 32.46
C PRO A 99 -21.19 -26.79 32.54
N THR A 100 -21.81 -27.67 33.30
CA THR A 100 -21.50 -29.10 33.40
C THR A 100 -21.22 -29.74 32.03
N PRO A 101 -20.34 -30.77 31.95
CA PRO A 101 -19.97 -31.37 30.68
C PRO A 101 -21.18 -32.05 30.05
N VAL A 102 -21.73 -31.45 29.00
CA VAL A 102 -22.71 -32.10 28.13
C VAL A 102 -21.94 -32.87 27.06
N SER A 103 -22.15 -34.19 27.03
CA SER A 103 -21.58 -35.12 26.05
C SER A 103 -21.73 -34.64 24.61
N ALA A 104 -20.65 -34.79 23.85
CA ALA A 104 -20.55 -34.42 22.45
C ALA A 104 -21.63 -35.07 21.56
N PRO A 105 -22.39 -34.28 20.78
CA PRO A 105 -23.09 -34.76 19.59
C PRO A 105 -22.19 -34.60 18.35
N ALA A 106 -22.27 -35.60 17.45
CA ALA A 106 -21.48 -35.79 16.23
C ALA A 106 -21.49 -34.58 15.24
N PRO A 107 -20.51 -34.48 14.31
CA PRO A 107 -20.41 -33.36 13.38
C PRO A 107 -21.46 -33.44 12.27
N MET A 108 -22.04 -32.29 11.91
CA MET A 108 -22.89 -32.12 10.71
C MET A 108 -22.46 -30.90 9.88
N PRO A 109 -22.80 -30.85 8.57
CA PRO A 109 -21.98 -30.24 7.50
C PRO A 109 -22.02 -28.70 7.38
N VAL A 110 -21.03 -28.18 6.64
CA VAL A 110 -20.70 -26.77 6.36
C VAL A 110 -21.78 -26.01 5.56
N ALA A 111 -21.78 -24.69 5.77
CA ALA A 111 -22.77 -23.63 5.52
C ALA A 111 -23.26 -23.36 4.07
N ALA A 112 -24.38 -22.62 4.00
CA ALA A 112 -24.70 -21.71 2.89
C ALA A 112 -24.73 -20.24 3.41
N PRO A 113 -24.25 -19.23 2.64
CA PRO A 113 -24.25 -17.83 3.06
C PRO A 113 -25.57 -17.12 2.73
N ILE A 114 -26.02 -16.22 3.61
CA ILE A 114 -27.12 -15.28 3.39
C ILE A 114 -26.53 -13.86 3.16
N PRO A 115 -27.08 -13.01 2.27
CA PRO A 115 -26.51 -11.71 1.91
C PRO A 115 -26.84 -10.60 2.94
N VAL A 116 -25.94 -9.62 3.10
CA VAL A 116 -26.20 -8.39 3.87
C VAL A 116 -26.54 -7.23 2.92
N PRO A 117 -27.67 -6.51 3.12
CA PRO A 117 -28.00 -5.28 2.38
C PRO A 117 -27.13 -4.07 2.74
N ALA A 118 -26.93 -3.20 1.75
CA ALA A 118 -26.05 -2.04 1.76
C ALA A 118 -26.55 -0.86 2.62
N SER A 119 -25.62 -0.19 3.30
CA SER A 119 -25.84 1.12 3.94
C SER A 119 -25.24 2.26 3.11
N ALA A 120 -26.02 3.32 2.98
CA ALA A 120 -25.87 4.54 2.20
C ALA A 120 -24.64 5.43 2.53
N PRO A 121 -24.33 6.44 1.69
CA PRO A 121 -23.00 7.06 1.56
C PRO A 121 -22.77 8.35 2.39
N ALA A 122 -21.50 8.61 2.68
CA ALA A 122 -20.95 9.81 3.32
C ALA A 122 -20.23 10.73 2.27
N PRO A 123 -19.87 11.99 2.62
CA PRO A 123 -19.95 13.19 1.78
C PRO A 123 -18.84 13.37 0.71
N ALA A 124 -19.17 14.20 -0.29
CA ALA A 124 -18.46 14.39 -1.57
C ALA A 124 -17.00 14.95 -1.49
N PRO A 125 -16.08 14.51 -2.38
CA PRO A 125 -14.70 15.01 -2.47
C PRO A 125 -14.47 16.12 -3.52
N VAL A 126 -13.33 16.79 -3.38
CA VAL A 126 -12.88 17.99 -4.12
C VAL A 126 -12.57 17.69 -5.61
N PRO A 127 -12.87 18.61 -6.57
CA PRO A 127 -13.03 18.28 -8.01
C PRO A 127 -11.79 17.79 -8.79
N ALA A 128 -10.56 18.13 -8.38
CA ALA A 128 -9.37 17.82 -9.18
C ALA A 128 -8.78 16.41 -8.96
N MET A 129 -9.01 15.82 -7.78
CA MET A 129 -8.62 14.43 -7.48
C MET A 129 -9.71 13.43 -7.91
N GLN A 130 -10.93 13.93 -8.11
CA GLN A 130 -12.11 13.17 -8.51
C GLN A 130 -12.00 12.66 -9.95
N ASN A 131 -11.44 13.46 -10.88
CA ASN A 131 -11.37 13.07 -12.29
C ASN A 131 -10.52 11.81 -12.52
N ASN A 132 -9.34 11.75 -11.89
CA ASN A 132 -8.47 10.56 -11.97
C ASN A 132 -9.12 9.33 -11.30
N ALA A 133 -9.87 9.55 -10.21
CA ALA A 133 -10.59 8.48 -9.53
C ALA A 133 -11.83 8.01 -10.31
N ASN A 134 -12.47 8.90 -11.07
CA ASN A 134 -13.61 8.58 -11.91
C ASN A 134 -13.17 7.76 -13.13
N GLU A 135 -12.02 8.08 -13.72
CA GLU A 135 -11.44 7.30 -14.84
C GLU A 135 -11.12 5.85 -14.44
N GLU A 136 -10.51 5.63 -13.26
CA GLU A 136 -10.22 4.28 -12.75
C GLU A 136 -11.51 3.47 -12.48
N ARG A 137 -12.55 4.16 -11.99
CA ARG A 137 -13.86 3.54 -11.74
C ARG A 137 -14.60 3.22 -13.04
N LEU A 138 -14.47 4.01 -14.10
CA LEU A 138 -15.01 3.68 -15.42
C LEU A 138 -14.38 2.40 -15.98
N ALA A 139 -13.05 2.26 -15.88
CA ALA A 139 -12.33 1.07 -16.34
C ALA A 139 -12.77 -0.20 -15.56
N THR A 140 -13.01 -0.06 -14.25
CA THR A 140 -13.49 -1.15 -13.41
C THR A 140 -14.93 -1.57 -13.78
N LEU A 141 -15.80 -0.63 -14.13
CA LEU A 141 -17.19 -0.91 -14.53
C LEU A 141 -17.27 -1.61 -15.88
N GLU A 142 -16.42 -1.24 -16.84
CA GLU A 142 -16.33 -1.96 -18.12
C GLU A 142 -15.84 -3.39 -17.94
N GLN A 143 -14.88 -3.59 -17.02
CA GLN A 143 -14.40 -4.92 -16.68
C GLN A 143 -15.52 -5.78 -16.07
N TRP A 144 -16.33 -5.21 -15.18
CA TRP A 144 -17.46 -5.93 -14.56
C TRP A 144 -18.56 -6.24 -15.57
N LYS A 145 -18.80 -5.33 -16.54
CA LYS A 145 -19.72 -5.56 -17.65
C LYS A 145 -19.24 -6.68 -18.56
N GLN A 146 -17.97 -6.68 -18.96
CA GLN A 146 -17.40 -7.75 -19.80
C GLN A 146 -17.46 -9.12 -19.15
N LYS A 147 -17.28 -9.19 -17.82
CA LYS A 147 -17.40 -10.46 -17.08
C LYS A 147 -18.85 -10.90 -16.88
N GLY A 148 -19.84 -10.14 -17.35
CA GLY A 148 -21.27 -10.43 -17.17
C GLY A 148 -21.74 -10.31 -15.72
N LEU A 149 -20.94 -9.68 -14.85
CA LEU A 149 -21.24 -9.52 -13.42
C LEU A 149 -22.16 -8.33 -13.13
N ILE A 150 -22.32 -7.42 -14.10
CA ILE A 150 -23.30 -6.32 -14.02
C ILE A 150 -24.14 -6.30 -15.28
N THR A 151 -25.42 -5.97 -15.12
CA THR A 151 -26.35 -5.73 -16.22
C THR A 151 -26.11 -4.35 -16.85
N GLU A 152 -26.43 -4.20 -18.15
CA GLU A 152 -26.22 -2.95 -18.90
C GLU A 152 -26.86 -1.73 -18.20
N GLU A 153 -28.00 -1.94 -17.55
CA GLU A 153 -28.73 -0.89 -16.83
C GLU A 153 -27.95 -0.37 -15.62
N GLU A 154 -27.24 -1.25 -14.90
CA GLU A 154 -26.43 -0.85 -13.73
C GLU A 154 -25.15 -0.13 -14.17
N TYR A 155 -24.58 -0.53 -15.31
CA TYR A 155 -23.45 0.15 -15.94
C TYR A 155 -23.81 1.60 -16.33
N GLN A 156 -24.94 1.80 -17.01
CA GLN A 156 -25.36 3.14 -17.45
C GLN A 156 -25.70 4.06 -16.28
N ARG A 157 -26.33 3.52 -15.22
CA ARG A 157 -26.62 4.28 -14.01
C ARG A 157 -25.35 4.78 -13.33
N LYS A 158 -24.36 3.89 -13.14
CA LYS A 158 -23.07 4.26 -12.53
C LYS A 158 -22.21 5.17 -13.42
N LYS A 159 -22.34 5.09 -14.74
CA LYS A 159 -21.65 5.99 -15.68
C LYS A 159 -22.22 7.41 -15.62
N THR A 160 -23.54 7.53 -15.46
CA THR A 160 -24.24 8.83 -15.31
C THR A 160 -23.88 9.50 -13.98
N ASP A 161 -23.69 8.73 -12.90
CA ASP A 161 -23.25 9.25 -11.59
C ASP A 161 -21.78 9.74 -11.58
N LEU A 162 -21.00 9.41 -12.62
CA LEU A 162 -19.57 9.72 -12.72
C LEU A 162 -19.24 10.87 -13.67
N THR A 163 -20.22 11.33 -14.45
CA THR A 163 -20.15 12.45 -15.40
C THR A 163 -20.73 13.69 -14.75
#